data_AF-A0A958YAB2-F1
#
_entry.id   AF-A0A958YAB2-F1
#
_cell.length_a   1.000
_cell.length_b   1.000
_cell.length_c   1.000
_cell.angle_alpha   90.00
_cell.angle_beta   90.00
_cell.angle_gamma   90.00
#
_symmetry.space_group_name_H-M   'P 1'
#
loop_
_entity.id
_entity.type
_entity.pdbx_description
1 polymer ?
#
loop_
_entity_poly.entity_id
_entity_poly.type
_entity_poly.pdbx_seq_one_letter_code
_entity_poly.pdbx_strand_id
1 'polypeptide(L)'
;TRKLLDWAVVCSSAINEIVAAYDDHLSLELNQSKKHIGQRKIAEQMRAHLKDSKLTRKREHHLYKEVTEVSFFEDKVQEYYSIRCIPQILGPVLDTLNTTEKILVEE
;
A
#
# COMPACT_ATOMS: atom_id res chain seq x y z
N THR A 1 13.45 13.76 9.04
CA THR A 1 12.85 13.16 7.83
C THR A 1 12.09 11.87 8.12
N ARG A 2 12.61 10.93 8.93
CA ARG A 2 11.90 9.68 9.28
C ARG A 2 10.46 9.88 9.79
N LYS A 3 10.27 10.80 10.74
CA LYS A 3 8.92 11.19 11.22
C LYS A 3 7.96 11.61 10.10
N LEU A 4 8.43 12.31 9.06
CA LEU A 4 7.57 12.72 7.94
C LEU A 4 7.20 11.54 7.04
N LEU A 5 8.11 10.60 6.83
CA LEU A 5 7.80 9.35 6.12
C LEU A 5 6.77 8.53 6.89
N ASP A 6 6.90 8.42 8.22
CA ASP A 6 5.94 7.71 9.06
C ASP A 6 4.54 8.36 8.95
N TRP A 7 4.47 9.70 9.00
CA TRP A 7 3.23 10.44 8.75
C TRP A 7 2.66 10.20 7.35
N ALA A 8 3.51 10.16 6.32
CA ALA A 8 3.06 9.86 4.96
C ALA A 8 2.42 8.47 4.88
N VAL A 9 3.02 7.45 5.52
CA VAL A 9 2.48 6.09 5.58
C VAL A 9 1.13 6.04 6.32
N VAL A 10 1.00 6.75 7.44
CA VAL A 10 -0.26 6.86 8.18
C VAL A 10 -1.34 7.53 7.32
N CYS A 11 -1.04 8.69 6.73
CA CYS A 11 -1.98 9.42 5.88
C CYS A 11 -2.40 8.60 4.65
N SER A 12 -1.47 7.90 4.00
CA SER A 12 -1.79 7.00 2.88
C SER A 12 -2.69 5.85 3.31
N SER A 13 -2.46 5.28 4.49
CA SER A 13 -3.32 4.22 5.04
C SER A 13 -4.74 4.76 5.31
N ALA A 14 -4.87 5.94 5.92
CA ALA A 14 -6.17 6.57 6.14
C ALA A 14 -6.91 6.88 4.82
N ILE A 15 -6.19 7.28 3.77
CA ILE A 15 -6.80 7.49 2.44
C ILE A 15 -7.36 6.18 1.88
N ASN A 16 -6.65 5.05 2.04
CA ASN A 16 -7.17 3.73 1.65
C ASN A 16 -8.52 3.42 2.31
N GLU A 17 -8.69 3.79 3.59
CA GLU A 17 -9.95 3.63 4.31
C GLU A 17 -11.04 4.56 3.79
N ILE A 18 -10.73 5.85 3.60
CA ILE A 18 -11.68 6.88 3.13
C ILE A 18 -12.29 6.51 1.77
N VAL A 19 -11.47 5.99 0.86
CA VAL A 19 -11.90 5.63 -0.50
C VAL A 19 -12.36 4.19 -0.63
N ALA A 20 -12.38 3.44 0.49
CA ALA A 20 -12.70 2.02 0.53
C ALA A 20 -11.91 1.19 -0.49
N ALA A 21 -10.60 1.41 -0.56
CA ALA A 21 -9.69 0.71 -1.46
C ALA A 21 -9.60 -0.79 -1.14
N TYR A 22 -9.28 -1.58 -2.16
CA TYR A 22 -8.89 -2.98 -1.99
C TYR A 22 -7.55 -3.09 -1.26
N ASP A 23 -7.41 -4.10 -0.39
CA ASP A 23 -6.19 -4.33 0.40
C ASP A 23 -5.16 -5.25 -0.28
N ASP A 24 -5.52 -5.88 -1.39
CA ASP A 24 -4.73 -6.88 -2.11
C ASP A 24 -3.40 -6.34 -2.63
N HIS A 25 -3.35 -5.06 -3.01
CA HIS A 25 -2.12 -4.39 -3.43
C HIS A 25 -1.09 -4.21 -2.29
N LEU A 26 -1.54 -4.33 -1.04
CA LEU A 26 -0.71 -4.33 0.15
C LEU A 26 -0.35 -5.74 0.63
N SER A 27 -0.85 -6.81 0.00
CA SER A 27 -0.63 -8.19 0.44
C SER A 27 0.84 -8.54 0.64
N LEU A 28 1.09 -9.48 1.56
CA LEU A 28 2.43 -9.94 1.89
C LEU A 28 3.06 -10.62 0.69
N GLU A 29 2.31 -11.49 0.03
CA GLU A 29 2.68 -12.32 -1.11
C GLU A 29 3.13 -11.44 -2.28
N LEU A 30 2.31 -10.44 -2.65
CA LEU A 30 2.64 -9.51 -3.72
C LEU A 30 3.93 -8.75 -3.43
N ASN A 31 4.09 -8.22 -2.22
CA ASN A 31 5.23 -7.39 -1.89
C ASN A 31 6.51 -8.21 -1.64
N GLN A 32 6.40 -9.46 -1.15
CA GLN A 32 7.54 -10.36 -1.00
C GLN A 32 8.07 -10.87 -2.34
N SER A 33 7.23 -11.00 -3.37
CA SER A 33 7.67 -11.36 -4.72
C SER A 33 8.68 -10.36 -5.33
N LYS A 34 8.67 -9.10 -4.88
CA LYS A 34 9.56 -8.03 -5.35
C LYS A 34 10.78 -7.90 -4.43
N LYS A 35 11.96 -7.61 -4.97
CA LYS A 35 13.23 -7.61 -4.20
C LYS A 35 13.47 -6.35 -3.34
N HIS A 36 12.71 -5.27 -3.55
CA HIS A 36 12.95 -3.98 -2.89
C HIS A 36 12.59 -4.02 -1.40
N ILE A 37 13.59 -3.84 -0.53
CA ILE A 37 13.44 -3.94 0.93
C ILE A 37 12.57 -2.79 1.46
N GLY A 38 12.84 -1.55 1.04
CA GLY A 38 12.03 -0.41 1.44
C GLY A 38 10.56 -0.58 1.08
N GLN A 39 10.26 -1.05 -0.14
CA GLN A 39 8.88 -1.33 -0.56
C GLN A 39 8.20 -2.36 0.34
N ARG A 40 8.87 -3.48 0.63
CA ARG A 40 8.33 -4.52 1.53
C ARG A 40 8.03 -3.94 2.91
N LYS A 41 8.90 -3.06 3.42
CA LYS A 41 8.74 -2.43 4.72
C LYS A 41 7.58 -1.44 4.77
N ILE A 42 7.42 -0.59 3.74
CA ILE A 42 6.27 0.31 3.65
C ILE A 42 4.97 -0.49 3.58
N ALA A 43 4.90 -1.53 2.74
CA ALA A 43 3.71 -2.37 2.65
C ALA A 43 3.38 -3.04 4.00
N GLU A 44 4.40 -3.49 4.75
CA GLU A 44 4.23 -4.02 6.09
C GLU A 44 3.65 -2.98 7.07
N GLN A 45 4.19 -1.76 7.08
CA GLN A 45 3.68 -0.69 7.94
C GLN A 45 2.22 -0.34 7.60
N MET A 46 1.89 -0.20 6.31
CA MET A 46 0.51 0.06 5.89
C MET A 46 -0.44 -1.08 6.31
N ARG A 47 -0.04 -2.36 6.12
CA ARG A 47 -0.82 -3.50 6.61
C ARG A 47 -1.02 -3.47 8.12
N ALA A 48 0.00 -3.02 8.88
CA ALA A 48 -0.10 -2.89 10.33
C ALA A 48 -1.12 -1.82 10.74
N HIS A 49 -1.15 -0.68 10.05
CA HIS A 49 -2.14 0.38 10.28
C HIS A 49 -3.57 -0.02 9.93
N LEU A 50 -3.74 -0.87 8.91
CA LEU A 50 -5.05 -1.28 8.40
C LEU A 50 -5.58 -2.60 9.00
N LYS A 51 -4.84 -3.23 9.92
CA LYS A 51 -5.08 -4.61 10.37
C LYS A 51 -6.49 -4.84 10.94
N ASP A 52 -7.02 -3.86 11.65
CA ASP A 52 -8.33 -3.89 12.31
C ASP A 52 -9.37 -3.00 11.61
N SER A 53 -9.01 -2.39 10.49
CA SER A 53 -9.92 -1.57 9.70
C SER A 53 -11.05 -2.42 9.12
N LYS A 54 -12.27 -1.86 9.17
CA LYS A 54 -13.46 -2.40 8.48
C LYS A 54 -13.85 -1.59 7.25
N LEU A 55 -13.01 -0.62 6.88
CA LEU A 55 -13.29 0.36 5.82
C LEU A 55 -12.58 0.02 4.51
N THR A 56 -11.61 -0.89 4.53
CA THR A 56 -11.00 -1.45 3.31
C THR A 56 -11.87 -2.60 2.75
N ARG A 57 -11.78 -2.81 1.43
CA ARG A 57 -12.53 -3.87 0.75
C ARG A 57 -11.62 -5.06 0.48
N LYS A 58 -12.17 -6.26 0.51
CA LYS A 58 -11.53 -7.43 -0.09
C LYS A 58 -12.04 -7.62 -1.50
N ARG A 59 -11.12 -7.59 -2.46
CA ARG A 59 -11.41 -7.77 -3.88
C ARG A 59 -12.23 -9.04 -4.14
N GLU A 60 -11.91 -10.11 -3.41
CA GLU A 60 -12.56 -11.41 -3.56
C GLU A 60 -14.06 -11.39 -3.28
N HIS A 61 -14.50 -10.57 -2.31
CA HIS A 61 -15.91 -10.50 -1.93
C HIS A 61 -16.76 -9.63 -2.87
N HIS A 62 -16.12 -8.72 -3.62
CA HIS A 62 -16.78 -7.77 -4.51
C HIS A 62 -16.79 -8.22 -5.98
N LEU A 63 -15.70 -8.82 -6.47
CA LEU A 63 -15.56 -9.18 -7.89
C LEU A 63 -15.90 -10.64 -8.23
N TYR A 64 -15.94 -11.56 -7.25
CA TYR A 64 -16.23 -12.99 -7.50
C TYR A 64 -17.67 -13.41 -7.18
N LYS A 65 -18.56 -12.47 -6.84
CA LYS A 65 -20.00 -12.77 -6.71
C LYS A 65 -20.64 -12.72 -8.09
N GLU A 66 -21.13 -13.88 -8.53
CA GLU A 66 -21.93 -14.18 -9.72
C GLU A 66 -21.46 -13.48 -11.00
N VAL A 67 -21.07 -14.29 -11.99
CA VAL A 67 -20.92 -13.84 -13.38
C VAL A 67 -22.31 -13.51 -13.92
N THR A 68 -22.91 -12.41 -13.46
CA THR A 68 -23.99 -11.74 -14.16
C THR A 68 -23.41 -11.28 -15.49
N GLU A 69 -24.13 -11.50 -16.60
CA GLU A 69 -23.79 -10.99 -17.92
C GLU A 69 -23.91 -9.45 -17.94
N VAL A 70 -23.00 -8.76 -17.25
CA VAL A 70 -22.92 -7.30 -17.22
C VAL A 70 -21.94 -6.86 -18.31
N SER A 71 -22.41 -6.02 -19.22
CA SER A 71 -21.59 -5.42 -20.29
C SER A 71 -20.60 -4.37 -19.78
N PHE A 72 -20.77 -3.91 -18.53
CA PHE A 72 -19.97 -2.86 -17.90
C PHE A 72 -19.86 -3.08 -16.39
N PHE A 73 -18.66 -2.85 -15.84
CA PHE A 73 -18.42 -2.86 -14.39
C PHE A 73 -18.57 -1.45 -13.83
N GLU A 74 -19.55 -1.22 -12.96
CA GLU A 74 -19.74 0.07 -12.28
C GLU A 74 -18.60 0.36 -11.28
N ASP A 75 -18.14 -0.68 -10.58
CA ASP A 75 -17.04 -0.57 -9.63
C ASP A 75 -15.68 -0.54 -10.34
N LYS A 76 -14.80 0.34 -9.86
CA LYS A 76 -13.40 0.37 -10.31
C LYS A 76 -12.74 -0.96 -9.97
N VAL A 77 -12.29 -1.65 -11.01
CA VAL A 77 -11.55 -2.90 -10.85
C VAL A 77 -10.22 -2.65 -10.14
N GLN A 78 -9.55 -1.52 -10.38
CA GLN A 78 -8.28 -1.19 -9.73
C GLN A 78 -8.22 0.28 -9.35
N GLU A 79 -7.53 0.55 -8.24
CA GLU A 79 -7.29 1.89 -7.74
C GLU A 79 -6.23 2.62 -8.59
N TYR A 80 -6.31 3.96 -8.55
CA TYR A 80 -5.29 4.83 -9.10
C TYR A 80 -3.93 4.63 -8.41
N TYR A 81 -2.86 5.00 -9.12
CA TYR A 81 -1.49 4.72 -8.65
C TYR A 81 -1.14 5.49 -7.37
N SER A 82 -1.78 6.63 -7.12
CA SER A 82 -1.66 7.37 -5.87
C SER A 82 -2.16 6.61 -4.64
N ILE A 83 -2.86 5.49 -4.82
CA ILE A 83 -3.36 4.61 -3.76
C ILE A 83 -2.64 3.26 -3.87
N ARG A 84 -2.73 2.64 -5.05
CA ARG A 84 -2.23 1.28 -5.30
C ARG A 84 -0.71 1.17 -5.20
N CYS A 85 0.01 2.21 -5.61
CA CYS A 85 1.46 2.17 -5.77
C CYS A 85 2.22 2.82 -4.61
N ILE A 86 1.56 3.14 -3.49
CA ILE A 86 2.21 3.79 -2.34
C ILE A 86 3.44 3.03 -1.84
N PRO A 87 3.42 1.69 -1.67
CA PRO A 87 4.64 0.96 -1.27
C PRO A 87 5.80 1.15 -2.26
N GLN A 88 5.52 1.18 -3.56
CA GLN A 88 6.53 1.33 -4.60
C GLN A 88 7.08 2.75 -4.70
N ILE A 89 6.29 3.76 -4.29
CA ILE A 89 6.68 5.16 -4.27
C ILE A 89 7.48 5.48 -3.01
N LEU A 90 6.97 5.12 -1.83
CA LEU A 90 7.63 5.41 -0.55
C LEU A 90 8.77 4.43 -0.23
N GLY A 91 8.79 3.25 -0.85
CA GLY A 91 9.85 2.26 -0.66
C GLY A 91 11.25 2.78 -1.00
N PRO A 92 11.48 3.30 -2.22
CA PRO A 92 12.73 3.95 -2.58
C PRO A 92 13.07 5.16 -1.68
N VAL A 93 12.07 5.93 -1.24
CA VAL A 93 12.27 7.05 -0.31
C VAL A 93 12.85 6.54 1.02
N LEU A 94 12.30 5.46 1.57
CA LEU A 94 12.83 4.82 2.77
C LEU A 94 14.26 4.30 2.57
N ASP A 95 14.53 3.62 1.46
CA ASP A 95 15.85 3.07 1.15
C ASP A 95 16.91 4.20 1.02
N THR A 96 16.56 5.32 0.39
CA THR A 96 17.42 6.50 0.31
C THR A 96 17.66 7.12 1.68
N LEU A 97 16.62 7.26 2.52
CA LEU A 97 16.79 7.79 3.87
C LEU A 97 17.72 6.92 4.71
N ASN A 98 17.55 5.59 4.68
CA ASN A 98 18.42 4.64 5.39
C ASN A 98 19.87 4.74 4.92
N THR A 99 20.08 4.85 3.60
CA THR A 99 21.43 4.94 3.02
C THR A 99 22.11 6.25 3.41
N THR A 100 21.37 7.37 3.36
CA THR A 100 21.88 8.69 3.75
C THR A 100 22.22 8.73 5.23
N GLU A 101 21.34 8.20 6.09
CA GLU A 101 21.57 8.07 7.53
C GLU A 101 22.82 7.25 7.83
N LYS A 102 23.03 6.14 7.11
CA LYS A 102 24.23 5.32 7.25
C LYS A 102 25.50 6.11 6.94
N ILE A 103 25.56 6.76 5.78
CA ILE A 103 26.75 7.51 5.34
C ILE A 103 27.05 8.64 6.34
N LEU A 104 26.03 9.39 6.76
CA LEU A 104 26.20 10.51 7.69
C LEU A 104 26.72 10.07 9.07
N VAL A 105 26.38 8.86 9.53
CA VAL A 105 26.90 8.30 10.79
C VAL A 105 28.33 7.78 10.63
N GLU A 106 28.74 7.41 9.41
CA GLU A 106 30.09 6.97 9.07
C GLU A 106 31.06 8.13 8.76
N GLU A 107 30.55 9.37 8.63
CA GLU A 107 31.37 10.62 8.56
C GLU A 107 32.01 10.97 9.91
#